data_AF-L8JHU8-F1
#
_entry.id   AF-L8JHU8-F1
#
_cell.length_a   1.000
_cell.length_b   1.000
_cell.length_c   1.000
_cell.angle_alpha   90.00
_cell.angle_beta   90.00
_cell.angle_gamma   90.00
#
_symmetry.space_group_name_H-M   'P 1'
#
loop_
_entity.id
_entity.type
_entity.pdbx_description
1 polymer ?
#
loop_
_entity_poly.entity_id
_entity_poly.type
_entity_poly.pdbx_seq_one_letter_code
_entity_poly.pdbx_strand_id
1 'polypeptide(L)'
;MQKWVNERKSMLDNPEAGMDLHNSLHMHKNIYLSGMFLHLLSPALSAGLSTCLGDDTIKMATLKQQLDACGLVVPMASGQPSDISRQDIEAIKSAVNMTPLFTEIQSLRDDLRYASEENLRHVTESAEREKELLLSQQKTQQELTETRQALMTLSSESSEREQALLQNQQETQQELAETRQTLVNLCTELAESVSSIEIPPAAAAPTAPEAPVVPEMPVVTEPSSEVELPDFSELQETLTDEIRATNHKREIAELKALIKAQSELIKKLSVAPIAGAPAEKPAEEEQDLTETIANMQKVKKKGLW
;
A
#
# COMPACT_ATOMS: atom_id res chain seq x y z
N MET A 1 -45.65 -19.35 -36.44
CA MET A 1 -45.52 -19.23 -34.97
C MET A 1 -46.85 -18.98 -34.26
N GLN A 2 -47.65 -17.97 -34.63
CA GLN A 2 -48.91 -17.65 -33.93
C GLN A 2 -49.89 -18.85 -33.83
N LYS A 3 -50.03 -19.63 -34.91
CA LYS A 3 -50.90 -20.82 -34.97
C LYS A 3 -50.52 -21.88 -33.93
N TRP A 4 -49.22 -22.11 -33.75
CA TRP A 4 -48.69 -23.08 -32.78
C TRP A 4 -48.84 -22.62 -31.32
N VAL A 5 -48.65 -21.33 -31.04
CA VAL A 5 -48.91 -20.77 -29.70
C VAL A 5 -50.38 -20.94 -29.31
N ASN A 6 -51.29 -20.78 -30.27
CA ASN A 6 -52.73 -20.96 -30.05
C ASN A 6 -53.09 -22.44 -29.86
N GLU A 7 -52.49 -23.33 -30.65
CA GLU A 7 -52.63 -24.79 -30.52
C GLU A 7 -52.12 -25.30 -29.16
N ARG A 8 -50.98 -24.78 -28.69
CA ARG A 8 -50.44 -25.09 -27.37
C ARG A 8 -51.32 -24.60 -26.22
N LYS A 9 -51.93 -23.42 -26.35
CA LYS A 9 -52.93 -22.93 -25.37
C LYS A 9 -54.14 -23.85 -25.34
N SER A 10 -54.62 -24.29 -26.51
CA SER A 10 -55.73 -25.25 -26.62
C SER A 10 -55.41 -26.63 -26.03
N MET A 11 -54.15 -27.07 -26.06
CA MET A 11 -53.70 -28.33 -25.45
C MET A 11 -53.53 -28.25 -23.93
N LEU A 12 -53.42 -27.03 -23.38
CA LEU A 12 -53.31 -26.81 -21.93
C LEU A 12 -54.65 -27.00 -21.22
N ASP A 13 -55.76 -26.79 -21.94
CA ASP A 13 -57.12 -26.94 -21.45
C ASP A 13 -57.59 -28.42 -21.43
N ASN A 14 -56.84 -29.33 -22.06
CA ASN A 14 -57.16 -30.77 -22.15
C ASN A 14 -56.13 -31.63 -21.38
N PRO A 15 -56.50 -32.26 -20.25
CA PRO A 15 -55.57 -33.01 -19.40
C PRO A 15 -55.06 -34.33 -20.01
N GLU A 16 -55.71 -34.84 -21.05
CA GLU A 16 -55.31 -36.06 -21.79
C GLU A 16 -54.19 -35.78 -22.81
N ALA A 17 -53.96 -34.51 -23.18
CA ALA A 17 -52.96 -34.08 -24.17
C ALA A 17 -51.57 -33.81 -23.57
N GLY A 18 -51.31 -34.24 -22.33
CA GLY A 18 -50.08 -33.93 -21.59
C GLY A 18 -48.79 -34.38 -22.29
N MET A 19 -48.83 -35.52 -22.99
CA MET A 19 -47.68 -36.04 -23.74
C MET A 19 -47.42 -35.23 -25.02
N ASP A 20 -48.47 -34.80 -25.71
CA ASP A 20 -48.38 -33.95 -26.91
C ASP A 20 -47.93 -32.53 -26.55
N LEU A 21 -48.36 -32.02 -25.40
CA LEU A 21 -47.87 -30.77 -24.84
C LEU A 21 -46.37 -30.84 -24.52
N HIS A 22 -45.89 -31.95 -23.97
CA HIS A 22 -44.47 -32.16 -23.70
C HIS A 22 -43.65 -32.25 -25.01
N ASN A 23 -44.14 -32.96 -26.04
CA ASN A 23 -43.48 -33.02 -27.35
C ASN A 23 -43.46 -31.65 -28.05
N SER A 24 -44.56 -30.91 -27.97
CA SER A 24 -44.68 -29.54 -28.47
C SER A 24 -43.72 -28.59 -27.74
N LEU A 25 -43.58 -28.70 -26.41
CA LEU A 25 -42.65 -27.90 -25.61
C LEU A 25 -41.20 -27.97 -26.13
N HIS A 26 -40.72 -29.17 -26.45
CA HIS A 26 -39.35 -29.39 -26.91
C HIS A 26 -39.16 -29.16 -28.41
N MET A 27 -40.23 -28.89 -29.16
CA MET A 27 -40.16 -28.72 -30.60
C MET A 27 -39.24 -27.55 -31.01
N HIS A 28 -39.33 -26.40 -30.35
CA HIS A 28 -38.47 -25.25 -30.67
C HIS A 28 -36.99 -25.54 -30.35
N LYS A 29 -36.74 -26.19 -29.21
CA LYS A 29 -35.39 -26.66 -28.84
C LYS A 29 -34.85 -27.60 -29.92
N ASN A 30 -35.66 -28.54 -30.39
CA ASN A 30 -35.25 -29.50 -31.41
C ASN A 30 -35.03 -28.85 -32.78
N ILE A 31 -35.87 -27.90 -33.20
CA ILE A 31 -35.68 -27.13 -34.45
C ILE A 31 -34.42 -26.27 -34.39
N TYR A 32 -34.18 -25.60 -33.27
CA TYR A 32 -32.99 -24.79 -33.08
C TYR A 32 -31.72 -25.65 -33.08
N LEU A 33 -31.72 -26.74 -32.31
CA LEU A 33 -30.58 -27.65 -32.26
C LEU A 33 -30.32 -28.31 -33.61
N SER A 34 -31.36 -28.75 -34.33
CA SER A 34 -31.18 -29.32 -35.67
C SER A 34 -30.65 -28.30 -36.67
N GLY A 35 -31.14 -27.05 -36.62
CA GLY A 35 -30.61 -25.95 -37.43
C GLY A 35 -29.13 -25.64 -37.12
N MET A 36 -28.76 -25.67 -35.84
CA MET A 36 -27.38 -25.47 -35.39
C MET A 36 -26.47 -26.64 -35.80
N PHE A 37 -26.92 -27.89 -35.68
CA PHE A 37 -26.17 -29.05 -36.15
C PHE A 37 -25.99 -29.02 -37.67
N LEU A 38 -27.03 -28.66 -38.43
CA LEU A 38 -26.91 -28.46 -39.88
C LEU A 38 -25.91 -27.35 -40.22
N HIS A 39 -25.88 -26.27 -39.45
CA HIS A 39 -24.92 -25.18 -39.63
C HIS A 39 -23.47 -25.62 -39.33
N LEU A 40 -23.26 -26.45 -38.31
CA LEU A 40 -21.94 -27.02 -38.00
C LEU A 40 -21.45 -28.01 -39.06
N LEU A 41 -22.37 -28.73 -39.71
CA LEU A 41 -22.04 -29.60 -40.84
C LEU A 41 -21.70 -28.79 -42.10
N SER A 42 -22.51 -27.80 -42.43
CA SER A 42 -22.25 -26.85 -43.52
C SER A 42 -23.11 -25.59 -43.36
N PRO A 43 -22.50 -24.40 -43.20
CA PRO A 43 -23.24 -23.14 -43.17
C PRO A 43 -24.07 -22.90 -44.43
N ALA A 44 -23.59 -23.37 -45.59
CA ALA A 44 -24.26 -23.26 -46.88
C ALA A 44 -25.53 -24.14 -46.95
N LEU A 45 -25.51 -25.31 -46.32
CA LEU A 45 -26.67 -26.21 -46.26
C LEU A 45 -27.81 -25.59 -45.45
N SER A 46 -27.50 -25.04 -44.28
CA SER A 46 -28.50 -24.38 -43.42
C SER A 46 -29.15 -23.17 -44.12
N ALA A 47 -28.33 -22.35 -44.79
CA ALA A 47 -28.81 -21.23 -45.59
C ALA A 47 -29.66 -21.68 -46.80
N GLY A 48 -29.20 -22.68 -47.56
CA GLY A 48 -29.90 -23.23 -48.71
C GLY A 48 -31.26 -23.83 -48.34
N LEU A 49 -31.32 -24.60 -47.25
CA LEU A 49 -32.57 -25.15 -46.75
C LEU A 49 -33.53 -24.06 -46.29
N SER A 50 -33.04 -23.01 -45.62
CA SER A 50 -33.87 -21.87 -45.23
C SER A 50 -34.48 -21.14 -46.44
N THR A 51 -33.77 -21.07 -47.57
CA THR A 51 -34.31 -20.50 -48.80
C THR A 51 -35.33 -21.41 -49.49
N CYS A 52 -35.14 -22.73 -49.43
CA CYS A 52 -36.10 -23.71 -49.98
C CYS A 52 -37.33 -23.92 -49.10
N LEU A 53 -37.25 -23.59 -47.80
CA LEU A 53 -38.35 -23.71 -46.84
C LEU A 53 -39.50 -22.73 -47.08
N GLY A 54 -39.29 -21.67 -47.88
CA GLY A 54 -40.30 -20.67 -48.20
C GLY A 54 -41.31 -21.11 -49.27
N ASP A 55 -40.93 -22.07 -50.11
CA ASP A 55 -41.77 -22.61 -51.17
C ASP A 55 -42.31 -23.98 -50.72
N ASP A 56 -43.63 -24.20 -50.71
CA ASP A 56 -44.37 -25.35 -50.14
C ASP A 56 -44.05 -26.75 -50.75
N THR A 57 -42.84 -26.97 -51.28
CA THR A 57 -42.43 -28.17 -52.02
C THR A 57 -41.11 -28.76 -51.53
N ILE A 58 -40.91 -28.85 -50.21
CA ILE A 58 -39.80 -29.62 -49.64
C ILE A 58 -40.08 -31.12 -49.82
N LYS A 59 -39.70 -31.64 -50.98
CA LYS A 59 -39.66 -33.09 -51.22
C LYS A 59 -38.32 -33.62 -50.75
N MET A 60 -38.29 -34.89 -50.34
CA MET A 60 -37.06 -35.60 -49.98
C MET A 60 -35.98 -35.50 -51.08
N ALA A 61 -36.40 -35.39 -52.36
CA ALA A 61 -35.53 -35.17 -53.50
C ALA A 61 -34.77 -33.82 -53.42
N THR A 62 -35.43 -32.73 -53.01
CA THR A 62 -34.82 -31.41 -52.86
C THR A 62 -33.81 -31.39 -51.71
N LEU A 63 -34.13 -32.06 -50.59
CA LEU A 63 -33.22 -32.23 -49.46
C LEU A 63 -31.94 -32.98 -49.88
N LYS A 64 -32.11 -34.09 -50.63
CA LYS A 64 -31.00 -34.88 -51.16
C LYS A 64 -30.10 -34.05 -52.06
N GLN A 65 -30.69 -33.29 -52.99
CA GLN A 65 -29.94 -32.44 -53.90
C GLN A 65 -29.08 -31.39 -53.15
N GLN A 66 -29.62 -30.79 -52.09
CA GLN A 66 -28.89 -29.82 -51.26
C GLN A 66 -27.76 -30.46 -50.45
N LEU A 67 -27.97 -31.68 -49.96
CA LEU A 67 -26.93 -32.46 -49.27
C LEU A 67 -25.81 -32.88 -50.23
N ASP A 68 -26.16 -33.36 -51.43
CA ASP A 68 -25.21 -33.73 -52.48
C ASP A 68 -24.40 -32.50 -52.94
N ALA A 69 -25.05 -31.34 -53.11
CA ALA A 69 -24.38 -30.08 -53.45
C ALA A 69 -23.37 -29.61 -52.39
N CYS A 70 -23.55 -30.03 -51.14
CA CYS A 70 -22.62 -29.75 -50.04
C CYS A 70 -21.55 -30.85 -49.86
N GLY A 71 -21.48 -31.84 -50.76
CA GLY A 71 -20.55 -32.96 -50.68
C GLY A 71 -20.92 -34.01 -49.62
N LEU A 72 -22.11 -33.90 -49.02
CA LEU A 72 -22.65 -34.86 -48.06
C LEU A 72 -23.47 -35.90 -48.83
N VAL A 73 -22.78 -36.84 -49.47
CA VAL A 73 -23.42 -37.94 -50.19
C VAL A 73 -24.15 -38.81 -49.17
N VAL A 74 -25.49 -38.74 -49.16
CA VAL A 74 -26.32 -39.68 -48.40
C VAL A 74 -26.57 -40.89 -49.30
N PRO A 75 -26.05 -42.10 -48.97
CA PRO A 75 -26.31 -43.30 -49.75
C PRO A 75 -27.80 -43.69 -49.60
N MET A 76 -28.67 -43.09 -50.39
CA MET A 76 -30.04 -43.54 -50.55
C MET A 76 -29.98 -44.74 -51.49
N ALA A 77 -29.86 -45.93 -50.90
CA ALA A 77 -29.79 -47.18 -51.63
C ALA A 77 -31.04 -47.39 -52.49
N SER A 78 -30.94 -47.08 -53.78
CA SER A 78 -31.80 -47.67 -54.79
C SER A 78 -31.27 -49.08 -55.09
N GLY A 79 -31.73 -50.07 -54.31
CA GLY A 79 -31.85 -51.45 -54.79
C GLY A 79 -30.58 -52.27 -55.03
N GLN A 80 -29.48 -52.07 -54.29
CA GLN A 80 -28.46 -53.10 -54.13
C GLN A 80 -28.19 -53.40 -52.66
N PRO A 81 -28.20 -54.68 -52.23
CA PRO A 81 -27.71 -55.06 -50.91
C PRO A 81 -26.19 -54.90 -50.92
N SER A 82 -25.72 -53.72 -50.53
CA SER A 82 -24.35 -53.56 -50.07
C SER A 82 -24.24 -54.33 -48.76
N ASP A 83 -23.81 -55.59 -48.84
CA ASP A 83 -23.38 -56.34 -47.66
C ASP A 83 -22.13 -55.65 -47.12
N ILE A 84 -22.33 -54.58 -46.34
CA ILE A 84 -21.33 -54.03 -45.45
C ILE A 84 -20.99 -55.20 -44.53
N SER A 85 -19.83 -55.81 -44.75
CA SER A 85 -19.42 -56.96 -43.96
C SER A 85 -19.35 -56.52 -42.51
N ARG A 86 -19.83 -57.37 -41.60
CA ARG A 86 -19.80 -57.11 -40.15
C ARG A 86 -18.39 -56.72 -39.66
N GLN A 87 -17.34 -57.19 -40.37
CA GLN A 87 -15.96 -56.81 -40.14
C GLN A 87 -15.65 -55.32 -40.42
N ASP A 88 -16.26 -54.71 -41.45
CA ASP A 88 -16.03 -53.29 -41.76
C ASP A 88 -16.66 -52.38 -40.71
N ILE A 89 -17.82 -52.78 -40.17
CA ILE A 89 -18.49 -52.08 -39.05
C ILE A 89 -17.67 -52.21 -37.77
N GLU A 90 -17.09 -53.38 -37.49
CA GLU A 90 -16.22 -53.61 -36.34
C GLU A 90 -14.91 -52.80 -36.47
N ALA A 91 -14.33 -52.74 -37.67
CA ALA A 91 -13.15 -51.94 -37.96
C ALA A 91 -13.41 -50.44 -37.75
N ILE A 92 -14.54 -49.92 -38.26
CA ILE A 92 -14.95 -48.53 -38.04
C ILE A 92 -15.24 -48.26 -36.56
N LYS A 93 -15.91 -49.18 -35.84
CA LYS A 93 -16.13 -49.06 -34.39
C LYS A 93 -14.81 -49.02 -33.61
N SER A 94 -13.83 -49.83 -34.00
CA SER A 94 -12.51 -49.84 -33.38
C SER A 94 -11.71 -48.57 -33.69
N ALA A 95 -11.83 -48.03 -34.90
CA ALA A 95 -11.18 -46.80 -35.33
C ALA A 95 -11.81 -45.55 -34.68
N VAL A 96 -13.11 -45.58 -34.39
CA VAL A 96 -13.85 -44.51 -33.69
C VAL A 96 -13.89 -44.77 -32.18
N ASN A 97 -12.96 -45.56 -31.64
CA ASN A 97 -12.87 -45.77 -30.20
C ASN A 97 -12.39 -44.47 -29.51
N MET A 98 -13.34 -43.68 -29.03
CA MET A 98 -13.11 -42.42 -28.32
C MET A 98 -12.82 -42.60 -26.83
N THR A 99 -12.79 -43.84 -26.31
CA THR A 99 -12.49 -44.13 -24.91
C THR A 99 -11.19 -43.48 -24.38
N PRO A 100 -10.04 -43.51 -25.08
CA PRO A 100 -8.82 -42.85 -24.58
C PRO A 100 -9.00 -41.34 -24.42
N LEU A 101 -9.72 -40.70 -25.35
CA LEU A 101 -10.00 -39.27 -25.30
C LEU A 101 -10.96 -38.94 -24.14
N PHE A 102 -11.96 -39.79 -23.88
CA PHE A 102 -12.83 -39.62 -22.70
C PHE A 102 -12.07 -39.77 -21.39
N THR A 103 -11.13 -40.73 -21.29
CA THR A 103 -10.30 -40.90 -20.09
C THR A 103 -9.37 -39.71 -19.87
N GLU A 104 -8.80 -39.16 -20.93
CA GLU A 104 -7.94 -37.97 -20.85
C GLU A 104 -8.75 -36.73 -20.45
N ILE A 105 -9.93 -36.51 -21.05
CA ILE A 105 -10.84 -35.43 -20.64
C ILE A 105 -11.24 -35.55 -19.17
N GLN A 106 -11.44 -36.78 -18.68
CA GLN A 106 -11.78 -37.01 -17.28
C GLN A 106 -10.60 -36.70 -16.37
N SER A 107 -9.39 -37.14 -16.70
CA SER A 107 -8.17 -36.80 -15.98
C SER A 107 -7.95 -35.28 -15.91
N LEU A 108 -8.03 -34.60 -17.06
CA LEU A 108 -7.85 -33.14 -17.12
C LEU A 108 -8.91 -32.39 -16.30
N ARG A 109 -10.13 -32.93 -16.22
CA ARG A 109 -11.19 -32.35 -15.39
C ARG A 109 -10.87 -32.48 -13.91
N ASP A 110 -10.35 -33.63 -13.49
CA ASP A 110 -9.98 -33.88 -12.10
C ASP A 110 -8.76 -33.04 -11.70
N ASP A 111 -7.77 -32.90 -12.58
CA ASP A 111 -6.60 -32.03 -12.40
C ASP A 111 -7.01 -30.56 -12.29
N LEU A 112 -7.90 -30.10 -13.17
CA LEU A 112 -8.40 -28.72 -13.13
C LEU A 112 -9.23 -28.45 -11.87
N ARG A 113 -9.98 -29.44 -11.40
CA ARG A 113 -10.69 -29.35 -10.13
C ARG A 113 -9.72 -29.25 -8.96
N TYR A 114 -8.69 -30.09 -8.93
CA TYR A 114 -7.67 -30.05 -7.89
C TYR A 114 -6.94 -28.70 -7.85
N ALA A 115 -6.48 -28.22 -9.01
CA ALA A 115 -5.83 -26.92 -9.13
C ALA A 115 -6.74 -25.75 -8.70
N SER A 116 -8.05 -25.85 -8.99
CA SER A 116 -9.05 -24.88 -8.53
C SER A 116 -9.19 -24.87 -7.00
N GLU A 117 -9.27 -26.05 -6.38
CA GLU A 117 -9.35 -26.20 -4.92
C GLU A 117 -8.06 -25.70 -4.23
N GLU A 118 -6.89 -25.97 -4.80
CA GLU A 118 -5.59 -25.48 -4.30
C GLU A 118 -5.46 -23.97 -4.42
N ASN A 119 -5.86 -23.38 -5.56
CA ASN A 119 -5.86 -21.93 -5.75
C ASN A 119 -6.81 -21.24 -4.76
N LEU A 120 -7.99 -21.82 -4.50
CA LEU A 120 -8.91 -21.29 -3.49
C LEU A 120 -8.27 -21.29 -2.09
N ARG A 121 -7.55 -22.36 -1.72
CA ARG A 121 -6.80 -22.41 -0.45
C ARG A 121 -5.73 -21.32 -0.37
N HIS A 122 -4.94 -21.14 -1.43
CA HIS A 122 -3.93 -20.08 -1.48
C HIS A 122 -4.54 -18.68 -1.36
N VAL A 123 -5.67 -18.43 -2.01
CA VAL A 123 -6.40 -17.15 -1.90
C VAL A 123 -6.87 -16.93 -0.45
N THR A 124 -7.41 -17.95 0.21
CA THR A 124 -7.85 -17.83 1.61
C THR A 124 -6.68 -17.59 2.56
N GLU A 125 -5.56 -18.31 2.42
CA GLU A 125 -4.37 -18.10 3.23
C GLU A 125 -3.75 -16.72 2.99
N SER A 126 -3.75 -16.24 1.75
CA SER A 126 -3.27 -14.90 1.41
C SER A 126 -4.13 -13.82 2.07
N ALA A 127 -5.45 -13.98 2.06
CA ALA A 127 -6.37 -13.06 2.72
C ALA A 127 -6.20 -13.05 4.25
N GLU A 128 -5.92 -14.20 4.86
CA GLU A 128 -5.62 -14.30 6.30
C GLU A 128 -4.31 -13.58 6.64
N ARG A 129 -3.24 -13.80 5.87
CA ARG A 129 -1.95 -13.09 6.05
C ARG A 129 -2.09 -11.58 5.90
N GLU A 130 -2.89 -11.11 4.93
CA GLU A 130 -3.16 -9.69 4.74
C GLU A 130 -3.90 -9.09 5.95
N LYS A 131 -4.90 -9.81 6.47
CA LYS A 131 -5.63 -9.41 7.69
C LYS A 131 -4.71 -9.33 8.91
N GLU A 132 -3.82 -10.29 9.09
CA GLU A 132 -2.83 -10.28 10.17
C GLU A 132 -1.88 -9.09 10.05
N LEU A 133 -1.43 -8.77 8.83
CA LEU A 133 -0.57 -7.62 8.57
C LEU A 133 -1.28 -6.30 8.89
N LEU A 134 -2.54 -6.15 8.50
CA LEU A 134 -3.34 -4.96 8.83
C LEU A 134 -3.53 -4.81 10.34
N LEU A 135 -3.80 -5.91 11.05
CA LEU A 135 -3.93 -5.89 12.50
C LEU A 135 -2.61 -5.53 13.19
N SER A 136 -1.49 -6.06 12.71
CA SER A 136 -0.16 -5.69 13.19
C SER A 136 0.12 -4.20 12.95
N GLN A 137 -0.21 -3.67 11.77
CA GLN A 137 -0.04 -2.26 11.44
C GLN A 137 -0.89 -1.36 12.36
N GLN A 138 -2.15 -1.73 12.59
CA GLN A 138 -3.05 -1.01 13.49
C GLN A 138 -2.48 -0.98 14.92
N LYS A 139 -1.98 -2.12 15.41
CA LYS A 139 -1.36 -2.21 16.74
C LYS A 139 -0.14 -1.29 16.86
N THR A 140 0.75 -1.28 15.86
CA THR A 140 1.90 -0.38 15.86
C THR A 140 1.49 1.10 15.84
N GLN A 141 0.44 1.46 15.09
CA GLN A 141 -0.09 2.83 15.13
C GLN A 141 -0.64 3.19 16.51
N GLN A 142 -1.35 2.27 17.17
CA GLN A 142 -1.84 2.48 18.53
C GLN A 142 -0.69 2.71 19.52
N GLU A 143 0.33 1.84 19.52
CA GLU A 143 1.52 2.00 20.37
C GLU A 143 2.23 3.34 20.12
N LEU A 144 2.31 3.79 18.86
CA LEU A 144 2.86 5.10 18.52
C LEU A 144 2.01 6.26 19.05
N THR A 145 0.68 6.14 19.04
CA THR A 145 -0.20 7.16 19.62
C THR A 145 -0.09 7.22 21.14
N GLU A 146 0.00 6.06 21.81
CA GLU A 146 0.17 5.97 23.27
C GLU A 146 1.52 6.56 23.71
N THR A 147 2.61 6.23 23.00
CA THR A 147 3.93 6.82 23.27
C THR A 147 3.96 8.32 23.04
N ARG A 148 3.29 8.83 21.99
CA ARG A 148 3.15 10.28 21.77
C ARG A 148 2.37 10.96 22.90
N GLN A 149 1.30 10.34 23.39
CA GLN A 149 0.54 10.87 24.51
C GLN A 149 1.37 10.89 25.79
N ALA A 150 2.11 9.83 26.09
CA ALA A 150 3.02 9.77 27.23
C ALA A 150 4.10 10.86 27.18
N LEU A 151 4.67 11.13 26.00
CA LEU A 151 5.62 12.22 25.81
C LEU A 151 5.00 13.60 26.03
N MET A 152 3.75 13.84 25.60
CA MET A 152 3.05 15.08 25.89
C MET A 152 2.83 15.28 27.40
N THR A 153 2.43 14.22 28.12
CA THR A 153 2.26 14.27 29.58
C THR A 153 3.57 14.59 30.29
N LEU A 154 4.67 13.89 29.95
CA LEU A 154 5.99 14.17 30.52
C LEU A 154 6.49 15.58 30.21
N SER A 155 6.19 16.10 29.01
CA SER A 155 6.52 17.49 28.65
C SER A 155 5.74 18.51 29.49
N SER A 156 4.45 18.25 29.78
CA SER A 156 3.63 19.10 30.65
C SER A 156 4.17 19.09 32.08
N GLU A 157 4.43 17.90 32.63
CA GLU A 157 4.98 17.73 33.98
C GLU A 157 6.35 18.41 34.11
N SER A 158 7.20 18.30 33.09
CA SER A 158 8.49 18.99 33.05
C SER A 158 8.32 20.51 33.07
N SER A 159 7.39 21.04 32.26
CA SER A 159 7.10 22.48 32.22
C SER A 159 6.54 23.00 33.56
N GLU A 160 5.64 22.25 34.18
CA GLU A 160 5.09 22.59 35.50
C GLU A 160 6.17 22.59 36.58
N ARG A 161 7.08 21.61 36.54
CA ARG A 161 8.22 21.53 37.46
C ARG A 161 9.18 22.71 37.29
N GLU A 162 9.47 23.09 36.05
CA GLU A 162 10.31 24.26 35.75
C GLU A 162 9.66 25.56 36.26
N GLN A 163 8.36 25.73 36.03
CA GLN A 163 7.61 26.88 36.55
C GLN A 163 7.63 26.93 38.07
N ALA A 164 7.44 25.79 38.76
CA ALA A 164 7.51 25.71 40.20
C ALA A 164 8.91 26.06 40.74
N LEU A 165 9.98 25.65 40.06
CA LEU A 165 11.36 26.01 40.41
C LEU A 165 11.60 27.52 40.26
N LEU A 166 11.15 28.14 39.16
CA LEU A 166 11.24 29.58 38.97
C LEU A 166 10.46 30.35 40.03
N GLN A 167 9.27 29.89 40.38
CA GLN A 167 8.47 30.49 41.45
C GLN A 167 9.17 30.40 42.81
N ASN A 168 9.75 29.24 43.15
CA ASN A 168 10.52 29.08 44.39
C ASN A 168 11.78 29.95 44.42
N GLN A 169 12.46 30.11 43.29
CA GLN A 169 13.60 31.02 43.17
C GLN A 169 13.17 32.48 43.41
N GLN A 170 12.02 32.89 42.89
CA GLN A 170 11.50 34.24 43.13
C GLN A 170 11.15 34.47 44.60
N GLU A 171 10.50 33.50 45.24
CA GLU A 171 10.14 33.53 46.67
C GLU A 171 11.39 33.65 47.55
N THR A 172 12.41 32.82 47.32
CA THR A 172 13.67 32.89 48.07
C THR A 172 14.41 34.22 47.87
N GLN A 173 14.37 34.82 46.68
CA GLN A 173 14.91 36.16 46.45
C GLN A 173 14.13 37.25 47.20
N GLN A 174 12.80 37.10 47.30
CA GLN A 174 11.96 38.02 48.07
C GLN A 174 12.26 37.91 49.57
N GLU A 175 12.33 36.70 50.13
CA GLU A 175 12.71 36.49 51.54
C GLU A 175 14.10 37.07 51.84
N LEU A 176 15.06 36.91 50.92
CA LEU A 176 16.39 37.51 51.05
C LEU A 176 16.31 39.04 51.05
N ALA A 177 15.46 39.63 50.23
CA ALA A 177 15.26 41.09 50.21
C ALA A 177 14.62 41.59 51.51
N GLU A 178 13.61 40.88 52.03
CA GLU A 178 12.95 41.20 53.29
C GLU A 178 13.90 41.08 54.50
N THR A 179 14.72 40.02 54.53
CA THR A 179 15.74 39.84 55.58
C THR A 179 16.84 40.92 55.51
N ARG A 180 17.25 41.35 54.31
CA ARG A 180 18.15 42.50 54.15
C ARG A 180 17.52 43.79 54.65
N GLN A 181 16.25 44.04 54.32
CA GLN A 181 15.54 45.24 54.76
C GLN A 181 15.40 45.29 56.29
N THR A 182 15.07 44.18 56.93
CA THR A 182 14.99 44.10 58.39
C THR A 182 16.34 44.34 59.06
N LEU A 183 17.43 43.82 58.49
CA LEU A 183 18.79 44.08 58.98
C LEU A 183 19.18 45.56 58.85
N VAL A 184 18.86 46.21 57.72
CA VAL A 184 19.09 47.65 57.53
C VAL A 184 18.31 48.49 58.55
N ASN A 185 17.05 48.13 58.84
CA ASN A 185 16.23 48.81 59.84
C ASN A 185 16.86 48.69 61.24
N LEU A 186 17.27 47.47 61.64
CA LEU A 186 17.95 47.24 62.93
C LEU A 186 19.27 48.02 63.04
N CYS A 187 20.06 48.07 61.97
CA CYS A 187 21.29 48.89 61.95
C CYS A 187 20.99 50.38 62.14
N THR A 188 19.89 50.87 61.57
CA THR A 188 19.47 52.28 61.69
C THR A 188 19.02 52.58 63.12
N GLU A 189 18.19 51.73 63.73
CA GLU A 189 17.78 51.84 65.14
C GLU A 189 18.97 51.79 66.11
N LEU A 190 19.95 50.92 65.83
CA LEU A 190 21.17 50.83 66.63
C LEU A 190 22.01 52.11 66.51
N ALA A 191 22.13 52.68 65.31
CA ALA A 191 22.83 53.94 65.09
C ALA A 191 22.16 55.12 65.81
N GLU A 192 20.83 55.21 65.79
CA GLU A 192 20.06 56.19 66.55
C GLU A 192 20.24 56.04 68.06
N SER A 193 20.25 54.79 68.55
CA SER A 193 20.48 54.48 69.97
C SER A 193 21.90 54.88 70.42
N VAL A 194 22.92 54.61 69.61
CA VAL A 194 24.32 55.00 69.89
C VAL A 194 24.49 56.52 69.85
N SER A 195 23.84 57.20 68.88
CA SER A 195 23.91 58.67 68.78
C SER A 195 23.27 59.39 69.98
N SER A 196 22.45 58.69 70.77
CA SER A 196 21.86 59.22 72.01
C SER A 196 22.79 59.11 73.23
N ILE A 197 23.91 58.39 73.13
CA ILE A 197 24.92 58.29 74.19
C ILE A 197 25.95 59.41 73.99
N GLU A 198 25.70 60.58 74.60
CA GLU A 198 26.66 61.68 74.66
C GLU A 198 27.92 61.24 75.44
N ILE A 199 29.04 61.06 74.75
CA ILE A 199 30.37 60.96 75.35
C ILE A 199 31.00 62.37 75.33
N PRO A 200 31.49 62.91 76.47
CA PRO A 200 32.09 64.23 76.52
C PRO A 200 33.41 64.29 75.73
N PRO A 201 33.75 65.44 75.14
CA PRO A 201 34.87 65.56 74.21
C PRO A 201 36.21 65.51 74.96
N ALA A 202 37.04 64.51 74.64
CA ALA A 202 38.46 64.48 74.99
C ALA A 202 39.31 65.10 73.87
N ALA A 203 40.37 65.78 74.29
CA ALA A 203 41.07 66.85 73.60
C ALA A 203 41.97 66.46 72.42
N ALA A 204 42.37 67.51 71.70
CA ALA A 204 43.00 67.60 70.38
C ALA A 204 44.48 67.14 70.25
N ALA A 205 44.77 66.62 69.04
CA ALA A 205 45.94 66.86 68.13
C ALA A 205 47.34 66.28 68.50
N PRO A 206 48.40 66.30 67.62
CA PRO A 206 48.53 66.84 66.24
C PRO A 206 49.40 66.06 65.19
N THR A 207 49.34 66.53 63.93
CA THR A 207 50.42 66.68 62.89
C THR A 207 51.02 65.50 62.10
N ALA A 208 51.01 65.69 60.77
CA ALA A 208 51.73 64.99 59.69
C ALA A 208 53.28 65.12 59.77
N PRO A 209 54.06 64.39 58.94
CA PRO A 209 54.49 64.99 57.66
C PRO A 209 54.75 64.02 56.47
N GLU A 210 54.96 64.67 55.32
CA GLU A 210 55.45 64.31 53.98
C GLU A 210 56.21 62.99 53.69
N ALA A 211 56.02 62.56 52.44
CA ALA A 211 56.61 61.42 51.71
C ALA A 211 58.16 61.49 51.56
N PRO A 212 58.86 60.45 51.03
CA PRO A 212 59.00 60.36 49.56
C PRO A 212 59.33 58.97 48.93
N VAL A 213 59.27 58.96 47.59
CA VAL A 213 59.96 58.11 46.59
C VAL A 213 59.50 56.65 46.31
N VAL A 214 59.16 56.49 45.02
CA VAL A 214 58.77 55.34 44.20
C VAL A 214 59.91 54.31 44.04
N PRO A 215 59.59 53.01 43.88
CA PRO A 215 60.06 52.32 42.67
C PRO A 215 58.93 51.66 41.89
N GLU A 216 59.11 51.71 40.57
CA GLU A 216 58.28 51.21 39.49
C GLU A 216 57.52 49.91 39.79
N MET A 217 56.20 49.98 39.62
CA MET A 217 55.41 48.84 39.19
C MET A 217 54.70 49.20 37.90
N PRO A 218 54.61 48.25 36.96
CA PRO A 218 54.32 48.55 35.57
C PRO A 218 52.90 49.06 35.42
N VAL A 219 52.79 50.16 34.66
CA VAL A 219 51.58 50.56 33.96
C VAL A 219 51.06 49.34 33.19
N VAL A 220 50.01 48.72 33.72
CA VAL A 220 49.08 47.90 32.96
C VAL A 220 47.72 48.52 33.21
N THR A 221 47.44 49.49 32.36
CA THR A 221 46.14 49.77 31.74
C THR A 221 44.97 49.06 32.41
N GLU A 222 44.06 49.82 33.02
CA GLU A 222 42.68 49.38 33.19
C GLU A 222 42.19 48.81 31.85
N PRO A 223 41.86 47.52 31.72
CA PRO A 223 40.74 47.20 30.90
C PRO A 223 39.52 47.56 31.73
N SER A 224 38.77 48.56 31.28
CA SER A 224 37.32 48.54 31.42
C SER A 224 36.84 47.17 30.91
N SER A 225 36.90 46.16 31.77
CA SER A 225 36.30 44.86 31.56
C SER A 225 34.83 45.06 31.88
N GLU A 226 34.14 45.69 30.93
CA GLU A 226 32.77 45.39 30.61
C GLU A 226 32.70 43.86 30.51
N VAL A 227 32.39 43.21 31.63
CA VAL A 227 32.05 41.79 31.65
C VAL A 227 30.70 41.74 30.95
N GLU A 228 30.76 41.72 29.61
CA GLU A 228 29.67 41.30 28.76
C GLU A 228 29.28 39.90 29.24
N LEU A 229 28.26 39.88 30.11
CA LEU A 229 27.48 38.69 30.38
C LEU A 229 27.13 38.12 29.00
N PRO A 230 27.48 36.85 28.69
CA PRO A 230 27.15 36.27 27.40
C PRO A 230 25.65 36.48 27.18
N ASP A 231 25.32 37.19 26.12
CA ASP A 231 23.96 37.61 25.80
C ASP A 231 23.10 36.34 25.77
N PHE A 232 22.21 36.21 26.76
CA PHE A 232 21.31 35.06 26.88
C PHE A 232 20.51 34.85 25.59
N SER A 233 20.32 35.92 24.82
CA SER A 233 19.72 35.89 23.48
C SER A 233 20.55 35.09 22.48
N GLU A 234 21.89 35.24 22.44
CA GLU A 234 22.76 34.44 21.56
C GLU A 234 22.75 32.96 21.95
N LEU A 235 22.70 32.66 23.25
CA LEU A 235 22.66 31.28 23.74
C LEU A 235 21.31 30.62 23.45
N GLN A 236 20.22 31.39 23.52
CA GLN A 236 18.88 30.95 23.13
C GLN A 236 18.77 30.74 21.61
N GLU A 237 19.33 31.64 20.80
CA GLU A 237 19.38 31.49 19.35
C GLU A 237 20.18 30.24 18.95
N THR A 238 21.35 30.05 19.56
CA THR A 238 22.21 28.88 19.33
C THR A 238 21.50 27.57 19.69
N LEU A 239 20.76 27.53 20.81
CA LEU A 239 19.98 26.35 21.22
C LEU A 239 18.83 26.08 20.24
N THR A 240 18.12 27.11 19.77
CA THR A 240 17.03 26.92 18.80
C THR A 240 17.54 26.44 17.44
N ASP A 241 18.71 26.93 17.01
CA ASP A 241 19.36 26.49 15.79
C ASP A 241 19.90 25.06 15.91
N GLU A 242 20.41 24.67 17.07
CA GLU A 242 20.82 23.29 17.35
C GLU A 242 19.64 22.32 17.40
N ILE A 243 18.50 22.73 17.99
CA ILE A 243 17.24 21.96 17.95
C ILE A 243 16.76 21.82 16.50
N ARG A 244 16.84 22.89 15.69
CA ARG A 244 16.45 22.84 14.27
C ARG A 244 17.38 21.93 13.47
N ALA A 245 18.69 22.01 13.70
CA ALA A 245 19.69 21.19 13.02
C ALA A 245 19.56 19.70 13.40
N THR A 246 19.32 19.39 14.67
CA THR A 246 19.08 18.01 15.13
C THR A 246 17.78 17.44 14.58
N ASN A 247 16.73 18.26 14.45
CA ASN A 247 15.48 17.85 13.82
C ASN A 247 15.67 17.54 12.33
N HIS A 248 16.32 18.44 11.58
CA HIS A 248 16.66 18.18 10.16
C HIS A 248 17.54 16.93 9.99
N LYS A 249 18.49 16.69 10.90
CA LYS A 249 19.33 15.49 10.86
C LYS A 249 18.52 14.20 11.09
N ARG A 250 17.51 14.25 11.98
CA ARG A 250 16.58 13.14 12.22
C ARG A 250 15.71 12.87 10.99
N GLU A 251 15.14 13.91 10.40
CA GLU A 251 14.32 13.82 9.19
C GLU A 251 15.13 13.26 8.01
N ILE A 252 16.38 13.69 7.83
CA ILE A 252 17.27 13.15 6.80
C ILE A 252 17.59 11.67 7.06
N ALA A 253 17.77 11.26 8.32
CA ALA A 253 18.02 9.86 8.66
C ALA A 253 16.78 8.98 8.38
N GLU A 254 15.59 9.48 8.69
CA GLU A 254 14.32 8.82 8.42
C GLU A 254 14.06 8.69 6.92
N LEU A 255 14.22 9.79 6.15
CA LEU A 255 14.12 9.78 4.69
C LEU A 255 15.11 8.79 4.07
N LYS A 256 16.36 8.71 4.56
CA LYS A 256 17.33 7.71 4.12
C LYS A 256 16.91 6.27 4.44
N ALA A 257 16.35 6.04 5.62
CA ALA A 257 15.82 4.72 5.99
C ALA A 257 14.65 4.32 5.09
N LEU A 258 13.76 5.26 4.77
CA LEU A 258 12.61 5.06 3.89
C LEU A 258 13.05 4.75 2.45
N ILE A 259 14.02 5.50 1.91
CA ILE A 259 14.60 5.23 0.59
C ILE A 259 15.27 3.85 0.56
N LYS A 260 15.98 3.47 1.63
CA LYS A 260 16.61 2.14 1.73
C LYS A 260 15.56 1.03 1.76
N ALA A 261 14.50 1.18 2.55
CA ALA A 261 13.39 0.23 2.61
C ALA A 261 12.67 0.11 1.26
N GLN A 262 12.43 1.24 0.57
CA GLN A 262 11.86 1.26 -0.77
C GLN A 262 12.78 0.57 -1.79
N SER A 263 14.08 0.80 -1.71
CA SER A 263 15.07 0.14 -2.58
C SER A 263 15.12 -1.36 -2.35
N GLU A 264 15.02 -1.82 -1.10
CA GLU A 264 14.91 -3.24 -0.76
C GLU A 264 13.60 -3.85 -1.26
N LEU A 265 12.49 -3.11 -1.19
CA LEU A 265 11.20 -3.55 -1.75
C LEU A 265 11.26 -3.67 -3.27
N ILE A 266 11.81 -2.67 -3.96
CA ILE A 266 12.04 -2.71 -5.42
C ILE A 266 12.93 -3.89 -5.77
N LYS A 267 13.97 -4.17 -4.98
CA LYS A 267 14.84 -5.33 -5.19
C LYS A 267 14.08 -6.65 -5.00
N LYS A 268 13.21 -6.76 -3.99
CA LYS A 268 12.37 -7.94 -3.78
C LYS A 268 11.34 -8.14 -4.90
N LEU A 269 10.78 -7.05 -5.43
CA LEU A 269 9.81 -7.10 -6.53
C LEU A 269 10.47 -7.34 -7.88
N SER A 270 11.66 -6.79 -8.14
CA SER A 270 12.42 -7.03 -9.38
C SER A 270 13.10 -8.40 -9.41
N VAL A 271 13.44 -8.97 -8.25
CA VAL A 271 14.02 -10.32 -8.13
C VAL A 271 12.94 -11.39 -7.95
N ALA A 272 11.66 -11.03 -7.83
CA ALA A 272 10.57 -12.00 -7.84
C ALA A 272 10.56 -12.71 -9.22
N PRO A 273 10.90 -14.01 -9.29
CA PRO A 273 10.97 -14.71 -10.56
C PRO A 273 9.56 -14.87 -11.08
N ILE A 274 9.31 -14.35 -12.28
CA ILE A 274 8.15 -14.75 -13.08
C ILE A 274 8.28 -16.27 -13.25
N ALA A 275 7.40 -17.02 -12.60
CA ALA A 275 7.34 -18.46 -12.72
C ALA A 275 6.98 -18.82 -14.17
N GLY A 276 8.00 -19.14 -14.96
CA GLY A 276 7.86 -19.79 -16.28
C GLY A 276 8.68 -19.17 -17.41
N ALA A 277 9.99 -19.41 -17.47
CA ALA A 277 10.81 -19.56 -18.69
C ALA A 277 12.29 -19.83 -18.32
N PRO A 278 13.05 -20.59 -19.14
CA PRO A 278 14.31 -21.21 -18.74
C PRO A 278 15.49 -20.23 -18.74
N ALA A 279 16.49 -20.59 -17.94
CA ALA A 279 17.73 -19.85 -17.70
C ALA A 279 18.48 -19.45 -18.99
N GLU A 280 18.80 -18.15 -19.13
CA GLU A 280 20.03 -17.74 -19.80
C GLU A 280 20.56 -16.37 -19.30
N LYS A 281 21.76 -16.45 -18.70
CA LYS A 281 22.86 -15.47 -18.49
C LYS A 281 22.62 -14.12 -17.75
N PRO A 282 23.52 -13.77 -16.80
CA PRO A 282 23.54 -12.49 -16.10
C PRO A 282 24.50 -11.48 -16.77
N ALA A 283 24.32 -10.20 -16.38
CA ALA A 283 25.21 -9.04 -16.57
C ALA A 283 24.96 -8.17 -17.81
N GLU A 284 24.46 -6.95 -17.54
CA GLU A 284 24.87 -5.64 -18.07
C GLU A 284 23.68 -4.67 -18.03
N GLU A 285 23.45 -3.99 -16.90
CA GLU A 285 22.60 -2.76 -16.88
C GLU A 285 22.71 -1.96 -15.56
N GLU A 286 23.27 -2.52 -14.46
CA GLU A 286 23.38 -1.80 -13.17
C GLU A 286 24.50 -0.73 -13.08
N GLN A 287 25.34 -0.54 -14.11
CA GLN A 287 26.44 0.44 -14.04
C GLN A 287 26.03 1.90 -14.34
N ASP A 288 24.86 2.15 -14.95
CA ASP A 288 24.58 3.47 -15.53
C ASP A 288 23.99 4.50 -14.54
N LEU A 289 23.39 4.04 -13.42
CA LEU A 289 22.71 4.95 -12.48
C LEU A 289 23.69 5.72 -11.58
N THR A 290 24.78 5.08 -11.15
CA THR A 290 25.79 5.73 -10.30
C THR A 290 26.59 6.77 -11.10
N GLU A 291 26.87 6.46 -12.37
CA GLU A 291 27.58 7.36 -13.29
C GLU A 291 26.68 8.55 -13.69
N THR A 292 25.39 8.31 -13.92
CA THR A 292 24.39 9.36 -14.17
C THR A 292 24.26 10.33 -12.98
N ILE A 293 24.22 9.81 -11.74
CA ILE A 293 24.16 10.66 -10.53
C ILE A 293 25.44 11.48 -10.37
N ALA A 294 26.61 10.89 -10.61
CA ALA A 294 27.90 11.60 -10.55
C ALA A 294 27.99 12.72 -11.62
N ASN A 295 27.47 12.48 -12.82
CA ASN A 295 27.41 13.47 -13.88
C ASN A 295 26.43 14.61 -13.54
N MET A 296 25.26 14.31 -12.97
CA MET A 296 24.31 15.33 -12.50
C MET A 296 24.92 16.23 -11.41
N GLN A 297 25.66 15.66 -10.47
CA GLN A 297 26.35 16.43 -9.42
C GLN A 297 27.49 17.29 -9.99
N LYS A 298 28.22 16.79 -11.01
CA LYS A 298 29.23 17.59 -11.73
C LYS A 298 28.62 18.77 -12.48
N VAL A 299 27.48 18.58 -13.15
CA VAL A 299 26.76 19.66 -13.85
C VAL A 299 26.26 20.71 -12.86
N LYS A 300 25.71 20.27 -11.73
CA LYS A 300 25.28 21.18 -10.65
C LYS A 300 26.45 21.96 -10.02
N LYS A 301 27.60 21.31 -9.82
CA LYS A 301 28.81 21.96 -9.28
C LYS A 301 29.48 22.93 -10.25
N LYS A 302 29.25 22.76 -11.56
CA LYS A 302 29.73 23.69 -12.60
C LYS A 302 28.83 24.92 -12.79
N GLY A 303 27.76 25.07 -12.00
CA GLY A 303 26.91 26.26 -12.01
C GLY A 303 26.18 26.48 -13.33
N LEU A 304 25.86 25.40 -14.06
CA LEU A 304 25.10 25.45 -15.31
C LEU A 304 23.58 25.29 -15.09
N TRP A 305 23.09 25.75 -13.94
CA TRP A 305 21.67 25.89 -13.58
C TRP A 305 21.54 26.98 -12.52
#